data_AF-A0A2E7MWZ4-F1
#
_entry.id   AF-A0A2E7MWZ4-F1
#
_cell.length_a   1.000
_cell.length_b   1.000
_cell.length_c   1.000
_cell.angle_alpha   90.00
_cell.angle_beta   90.00
_cell.angle_gamma   90.00
#
_symmetry.space_group_name_H-M   'P 1'
#
loop_
_entity.id
_entity.type
_entity.pdbx_description
1 polymer ?
#
loop_
_entity_poly.entity_id
_entity_poly.type
_entity_poly.pdbx_seq_one_letter_code
_entity_poly.pdbx_strand_id
1 'polypeptide(L)'
;MDHYTDAFYGVVKQTQDSTGYTLPHHIEAYIVMLLASKVDQPDFLPKGTFAESYMNNKTPKELGDTCLFVTGVFPEYGKRHGIKKSYYQDIGIGSYSVAADYMNGELFGTLSKHFNFLSNFIEITVSNPESPEIYIIGD
;
A
#
# COMPACT_ATOMS: atom_id res chain seq x y z
N MET A 1 17.12 -0.64 2.46
CA MET A 1 16.00 -1.54 2.82
C MET A 1 15.74 -1.56 4.32
N ASP A 2 16.70 -1.95 5.17
CA ASP A 2 16.49 -2.19 6.61
C ASP A 2 15.93 -0.99 7.40
N HIS A 3 16.54 0.19 7.27
CA HIS A 3 16.12 1.40 8.01
C HIS A 3 14.68 1.86 7.73
N TYR A 4 14.20 1.72 6.49
CA TYR A 4 12.82 2.10 6.16
C TYR A 4 11.81 1.04 6.62
N THR A 5 12.21 -0.24 6.62
CA THR A 5 11.38 -1.32 7.14
C THR A 5 11.08 -1.11 8.63
N ASP A 6 12.09 -0.78 9.44
CA ASP A 6 11.89 -0.51 10.87
C ASP A 6 10.99 0.72 11.11
N ALA A 7 11.23 1.81 10.37
CA ALA A 7 10.42 3.01 10.46
C ALA A 7 8.95 2.74 10.09
N PHE A 8 8.69 2.04 8.98
CA PHE A 8 7.34 1.69 8.57
C PHE A 8 6.68 0.68 9.49
N TYR A 9 7.44 -0.25 10.07
CA TYR A 9 6.94 -1.15 11.11
C TYR A 9 6.43 -0.35 12.31
N GLY A 10 7.21 0.61 12.82
CA GLY A 10 6.82 1.47 13.94
C GLY A 10 5.50 2.20 13.72
N VAL A 11 5.33 2.88 12.58
CA VAL A 11 4.09 3.64 12.29
C VAL A 11 2.88 2.73 12.02
N VAL A 12 3.09 1.54 11.43
CA VAL A 12 2.03 0.54 11.25
C VAL A 12 1.57 0.03 12.62
N LYS A 13 2.50 -0.30 13.53
CA LYS A 13 2.18 -0.74 14.89
C LYS A 13 1.41 0.33 15.65
N GLN A 14 1.89 1.57 15.62
CA GLN A 14 1.20 2.70 16.24
C GLN A 14 -0.22 2.91 15.68
N THR A 15 -0.41 2.73 14.37
CA THR A 15 -1.74 2.82 13.77
C THR A 15 -2.66 1.74 14.32
N GLN A 16 -2.18 0.50 14.47
CA GLN A 16 -2.94 -0.58 15.10
C GLN A 16 -3.31 -0.25 16.55
N ASP A 17 -2.35 0.29 17.32
CA ASP A 17 -2.56 0.62 18.73
C ASP A 17 -3.54 1.78 18.93
N SER A 18 -3.45 2.83 18.09
CA SER A 18 -4.31 4.02 18.17
C SER A 18 -5.72 3.83 17.61
N THR A 19 -5.89 2.96 16.61
CA THR A 19 -7.20 2.69 15.99
C THR A 19 -7.90 1.45 16.52
N GLY A 20 -7.16 0.54 17.19
CA GLY A 20 -7.63 -0.79 17.58
C GLY A 20 -7.72 -1.79 16.42
N TYR A 21 -7.31 -1.42 15.20
CA TYR A 21 -7.25 -2.34 14.07
C TYR A 21 -6.11 -3.34 14.25
N THR A 22 -6.34 -4.59 13.83
CA THR A 22 -5.31 -5.63 13.84
C THR A 22 -5.19 -6.25 12.45
N LEU A 23 -3.95 -6.33 11.95
CA LEU A 23 -3.64 -7.02 10.72
C LEU A 23 -3.07 -8.42 11.04
N PRO A 24 -3.41 -9.46 10.26
CA PRO A 24 -2.65 -10.70 10.30
C PRO A 24 -1.18 -10.43 10.02
N HIS A 25 -0.28 -11.12 10.72
CA HIS A 25 1.17 -10.87 10.67
C HIS A 25 1.74 -10.82 9.23
N HIS A 26 1.30 -11.71 8.34
CA HIS A 26 1.76 -11.73 6.95
C HIS A 26 1.27 -10.51 6.14
N ILE A 27 0.10 -9.95 6.48
CA ILE A 27 -0.42 -8.72 5.85
C ILE A 27 0.32 -7.50 6.40
N GLU A 28 0.54 -7.43 7.72
CA GLU A 28 1.33 -6.38 8.36
C GLU A 28 2.72 -6.28 7.70
N ALA A 29 3.44 -7.41 7.66
CA ALA A 29 4.75 -7.49 7.02
C ALA A 29 4.71 -7.06 5.54
N TYR A 30 3.67 -7.47 4.80
CA TYR A 30 3.51 -7.07 3.40
C TYR A 30 3.34 -5.56 3.24
N ILE A 31 2.49 -4.92 4.06
CA ILE A 31 2.27 -3.47 4.01
C ILE A 31 3.55 -2.71 4.36
N VAL A 32 4.26 -3.14 5.40
CA VAL A 32 5.56 -2.54 5.79
C VAL A 32 6.57 -2.64 4.65
N MET A 33 6.70 -3.81 4.03
CA MET A 33 7.61 -4.02 2.90
C MET A 33 7.19 -3.21 1.67
N LEU A 34 5.89 -3.13 1.37
CA LEU A 34 5.36 -2.32 0.27
C LEU A 34 5.76 -0.85 0.44
N LEU A 35 5.47 -0.26 1.61
CA LEU A 35 5.78 1.14 1.90
C LEU A 35 7.28 1.41 1.85
N ALA A 36 8.09 0.55 2.48
CA ALA A 36 9.55 0.67 2.47
C ALA A 36 10.12 0.59 1.05
N SER A 37 9.64 -0.34 0.22
CA SER A 37 10.15 -0.54 -1.14
C SER A 37 9.92 0.65 -2.07
N LYS A 38 8.86 1.42 -1.84
CA LYS A 38 8.48 2.56 -2.69
C LYS A 38 9.25 3.84 -2.36
N VAL A 39 9.94 3.91 -1.22
CA VAL A 39 10.89 5.00 -0.92
C VAL A 39 12.11 4.91 -1.84
N ASP A 40 12.62 3.69 -2.07
CA ASP A 40 13.79 3.42 -2.91
C ASP A 40 13.44 3.39 -4.42
N GLN A 41 12.14 3.40 -4.77
CA GLN A 41 11.64 3.28 -6.15
C GLN A 41 10.63 4.38 -6.50
N PRO A 42 11.09 5.62 -6.76
CA PRO A 42 10.21 6.76 -7.05
C PRO A 42 9.47 6.63 -8.39
N ASP A 43 9.98 5.84 -9.34
CA ASP A 43 9.31 5.54 -10.62
C ASP A 43 8.37 4.33 -10.48
N PHE A 44 7.40 4.44 -9.56
CA PHE A 44 6.47 3.36 -9.23
C PHE A 44 5.20 3.36 -10.09
N LEU A 45 4.96 4.41 -10.87
CA LEU A 45 3.77 4.51 -11.71
C LEU A 45 3.94 3.65 -12.99
N PRO A 46 2.83 3.13 -13.55
CA PRO A 46 2.90 2.44 -14.82
C PRO A 46 3.43 3.36 -15.93
N LYS A 47 4.17 2.79 -16.89
CA LYS A 47 4.67 3.50 -18.09
C LYS A 47 3.56 3.96 -19.07
N GLY A 48 2.31 3.63 -18.77
CA GLY A 48 1.09 4.04 -19.47
C GLY A 48 -0.03 4.27 -18.47
N THR A 49 -1.28 4.18 -18.91
CA THR A 49 -2.41 4.28 -17.98
C THR A 49 -2.54 3.03 -17.10
N PHE A 50 -3.21 3.18 -15.96
CA PHE A 50 -3.56 2.06 -15.09
C PHE A 50 -4.45 1.04 -15.84
N ALA A 51 -5.41 1.52 -16.63
CA ALA A 51 -6.27 0.66 -17.45
C ALA A 51 -5.46 -0.14 -18.50
N GLU A 52 -4.55 0.49 -19.23
CA GLU A 52 -3.70 -0.24 -20.20
C GLU A 52 -2.83 -1.29 -19.50
N SER A 53 -2.27 -0.96 -18.34
CA SER A 53 -1.47 -1.91 -17.56
C SER A 53 -2.30 -3.08 -17.06
N TYR A 54 -3.54 -2.82 -16.63
CA TYR A 54 -4.50 -3.82 -16.20
C TYR A 54 -4.90 -4.77 -17.34
N MET A 55 -5.23 -4.23 -18.51
CA MET A 55 -5.61 -5.02 -19.68
C MET A 55 -4.45 -5.87 -20.23
N ASN A 56 -3.21 -5.37 -20.14
CA ASN A 56 -2.02 -6.11 -20.54
C ASN A 56 -1.64 -7.22 -19.55
N ASN A 57 -2.00 -7.06 -18.27
CA ASN A 57 -1.89 -8.06 -17.21
C ASN A 57 -0.52 -8.75 -17.07
N LYS A 58 0.58 -8.08 -17.46
CA LYS A 58 1.92 -8.67 -17.48
C LYS A 58 2.52 -8.83 -16.09
N THR A 59 2.21 -7.90 -15.20
CA THR A 59 2.77 -7.78 -13.85
C THR A 59 1.64 -7.42 -12.86
N PRO A 60 0.69 -8.35 -12.62
CA PRO A 60 -0.54 -8.07 -11.86
C PRO A 60 -0.24 -7.74 -10.40
N LYS A 61 0.73 -8.42 -9.80
CA LYS A 61 1.23 -8.08 -8.45
C LYS A 61 1.71 -6.63 -8.40
N GLU A 62 2.61 -6.24 -9.30
CA GLU A 62 3.21 -4.90 -9.30
C GLU A 62 2.16 -3.81 -9.54
N LEU A 63 1.15 -4.08 -10.37
CA LEU A 63 0.02 -3.16 -10.57
C LEU A 63 -0.85 -3.07 -9.32
N GLY A 64 -1.15 -4.20 -8.67
CA GLY A 64 -1.87 -4.24 -7.39
C GLY A 64 -1.15 -3.45 -6.29
N ASP A 65 0.17 -3.65 -6.16
CA ASP A 65 1.04 -2.91 -5.24
C ASP A 65 0.98 -1.40 -5.50
N THR A 66 1.07 -1.02 -6.78
CA THR A 66 1.04 0.38 -7.20
C THR A 66 -0.31 1.01 -6.91
N CYS A 67 -1.41 0.32 -7.20
CA CYS A 67 -2.74 0.78 -6.84
C CYS A 67 -2.90 0.94 -5.33
N LEU A 68 -2.47 -0.05 -4.54
CA LEU A 68 -2.61 -0.02 -3.07
C LEU A 68 -1.82 1.13 -2.47
N PHE A 69 -0.60 1.33 -2.97
CA PHE A 69 0.24 2.46 -2.58
C PHE A 69 -0.38 3.80 -2.97
N VAL A 70 -0.84 3.97 -4.22
CA VAL A 70 -1.44 5.23 -4.68
C VAL A 70 -2.71 5.55 -3.90
N THR A 71 -3.61 4.59 -3.71
CA THR A 71 -4.86 4.85 -3.00
C THR A 71 -4.66 5.01 -1.50
N GLY A 72 -3.61 4.41 -0.92
CA GLY A 72 -3.27 4.58 0.49
C GLY A 72 -2.51 5.88 0.77
N VAL A 73 -1.44 6.14 0.03
CA VAL A 73 -0.53 7.26 0.31
C VAL A 73 -0.96 8.56 -0.37
N PHE A 74 -1.60 8.46 -1.53
CA PHE A 74 -2.04 9.61 -2.34
C PHE A 74 -3.53 9.50 -2.69
N PRO A 75 -4.45 9.48 -1.70
CA PRO A 75 -5.88 9.22 -1.93
C PRO A 75 -6.52 10.18 -2.95
N GLU A 76 -5.98 11.39 -3.09
CA GLU A 76 -6.47 12.43 -4.00
C GLU A 76 -5.80 12.42 -5.39
N TYR A 77 -4.94 11.44 -5.70
CA TYR A 77 -4.12 11.37 -6.92
C TYR A 77 -4.91 11.63 -8.22
N GLY A 78 -6.09 11.01 -8.36
CA GLY A 78 -6.94 11.12 -9.56
C GLY A 78 -7.81 12.37 -9.63
N LYS A 79 -7.95 13.12 -8.53
CA LYS A 79 -8.99 14.15 -8.39
C LYS A 79 -8.86 15.28 -9.41
N ARG A 80 -7.63 15.70 -9.70
CA ARG A 80 -7.35 16.74 -10.70
C ARG A 80 -7.77 16.35 -12.13
N HIS A 81 -7.96 15.06 -12.38
CA HIS A 81 -8.42 14.51 -13.66
C HIS A 81 -9.87 14.02 -13.61
N GLY A 82 -10.61 14.31 -12.52
CA GLY A 82 -11.98 13.82 -12.32
C GLY A 82 -12.08 12.31 -12.06
N ILE A 83 -10.96 11.65 -11.74
CA ILE A 83 -10.90 10.22 -11.48
C ILE A 83 -11.05 9.98 -9.98
N LYS A 84 -12.02 9.14 -9.61
CA LYS A 84 -12.28 8.76 -8.22
C LYS A 84 -11.22 7.78 -7.71
N LYS A 85 -10.90 7.84 -6.41
CA LYS A 85 -10.05 6.85 -5.71
C LYS A 85 -10.46 5.41 -6.03
N SER A 86 -11.77 5.14 -6.09
CA SER A 86 -12.33 3.81 -6.38
C SER A 86 -11.87 3.24 -7.72
N TYR A 87 -11.60 4.06 -8.73
CA TYR A 87 -11.07 3.57 -10.02
C TYR A 87 -9.75 2.81 -9.85
N TYR A 88 -8.83 3.36 -9.06
CA TYR A 88 -7.55 2.70 -8.78
C TYR A 88 -7.72 1.51 -7.82
N GLN A 89 -8.67 1.61 -6.88
CA GLN A 89 -8.98 0.50 -5.97
C GLN A 89 -9.53 -0.71 -6.74
N ASP A 90 -10.47 -0.51 -7.66
CA ASP A 90 -11.07 -1.57 -8.47
C ASP A 90 -10.01 -2.27 -9.34
N ILE A 91 -9.09 -1.49 -9.94
CA ILE A 91 -7.94 -2.03 -10.67
C ILE A 91 -7.03 -2.83 -9.74
N GLY A 92 -6.73 -2.31 -8.55
CA GLY A 92 -5.86 -2.99 -7.58
C GLY A 92 -6.47 -4.30 -7.07
N ILE A 93 -7.76 -4.31 -6.75
CA ILE A 93 -8.55 -5.50 -6.37
C ILE A 93 -8.46 -6.56 -7.45
N GLY A 94 -8.76 -6.17 -8.71
CA GLY A 94 -8.67 -7.07 -9.85
C GLY A 94 -7.25 -7.60 -10.06
N SER A 95 -6.24 -6.74 -9.95
CA SER A 95 -4.84 -7.11 -10.18
C SER A 95 -4.35 -8.12 -9.14
N TYR A 96 -4.69 -7.95 -7.86
CA TYR A 96 -4.40 -8.96 -6.84
C TYR A 96 -5.26 -10.22 -6.97
N SER A 97 -6.51 -10.11 -7.46
CA SER A 97 -7.32 -11.30 -7.75
C SER A 97 -6.65 -12.15 -8.81
N VAL A 98 -6.15 -11.55 -9.89
CA VAL A 98 -5.36 -12.27 -10.90
C VAL A 98 -4.07 -12.79 -10.25
N ALA A 99 -3.37 -11.98 -9.44
CA ALA A 99 -2.16 -12.43 -8.73
C ALA A 99 -2.37 -13.71 -7.94
N ALA A 100 -3.50 -13.81 -7.24
CA ALA A 100 -3.86 -14.97 -6.44
C ALA A 100 -3.98 -16.27 -7.27
N ASP A 101 -4.33 -16.18 -8.55
CA ASP A 101 -4.51 -17.35 -9.42
C ASP A 101 -3.18 -18.01 -9.82
N TYR A 102 -2.06 -17.28 -9.79
CA TYR A 102 -0.75 -17.80 -10.24
C TYR A 102 0.38 -17.67 -9.21
N MET A 103 0.19 -16.92 -8.13
CA MET A 103 1.14 -16.83 -7.02
C MET A 103 0.44 -16.64 -5.68
N ASN A 104 0.97 -17.27 -4.63
CA ASN A 104 0.56 -17.12 -3.23
C ASN A 104 -0.92 -16.71 -3.03
N GLY A 105 -1.84 -17.60 -3.43
CA GLY A 105 -3.27 -17.30 -3.52
C GLY A 105 -3.91 -16.85 -2.22
N GLU A 106 -3.40 -17.31 -1.07
CA GLU A 106 -3.87 -16.89 0.24
C GLU A 106 -3.54 -15.41 0.51
N LEU A 107 -2.27 -15.01 0.29
CA LEU A 107 -1.83 -13.64 0.51
C LEU A 107 -2.56 -12.67 -0.45
N PHE A 108 -2.48 -12.93 -1.75
CA PHE A 108 -3.04 -12.01 -2.74
C PHE A 108 -4.57 -12.04 -2.77
N GLY A 109 -5.18 -13.19 -2.45
CA GLY A 109 -6.62 -13.28 -2.24
C GLY A 109 -7.07 -12.44 -1.04
N THR A 110 -6.31 -12.46 0.05
CA THR A 110 -6.57 -11.61 1.22
C THR A 110 -6.40 -10.14 0.89
N LEU A 111 -5.31 -9.75 0.22
CA LEU A 111 -5.06 -8.38 -0.21
C LEU A 111 -6.16 -7.86 -1.15
N SER A 112 -6.61 -8.67 -2.10
CA SER A 112 -7.72 -8.34 -3.01
C SER A 112 -9.02 -8.14 -2.24
N LYS A 113 -9.40 -9.10 -1.39
CA LYS A 113 -10.65 -9.06 -0.62
C LYS A 113 -10.73 -7.88 0.34
N HIS A 114 -9.61 -7.51 0.96
CA HIS A 114 -9.54 -6.47 1.99
C HIS A 114 -8.94 -5.15 1.48
N PHE A 115 -8.80 -4.99 0.17
CA PHE A 115 -8.08 -3.87 -0.45
C PHE A 115 -8.54 -2.49 0.04
N ASN A 116 -9.85 -2.23 0.07
CA ASN A 116 -10.37 -0.93 0.46
C ASN A 116 -10.03 -0.59 1.92
N PHE A 117 -10.11 -1.58 2.80
CA PHE A 117 -9.71 -1.44 4.19
C PHE A 117 -8.21 -1.19 4.29
N LEU A 118 -7.37 -1.98 3.60
CA LEU A 118 -5.91 -1.82 3.63
C LEU A 118 -5.46 -0.47 3.06
N SER A 119 -6.10 -0.01 1.99
CA SER A 119 -5.87 1.32 1.44
C SER A 119 -6.22 2.41 2.44
N ASN A 120 -7.34 2.29 3.15
CA ASN A 120 -7.71 3.27 4.19
C ASN A 120 -6.77 3.19 5.42
N PHE A 121 -6.36 1.98 5.79
CA PHE A 121 -5.39 1.75 6.86
C PHE A 121 -4.06 2.44 6.56
N ILE A 122 -3.54 2.30 5.34
CA ILE A 122 -2.33 3.00 4.90
C ILE A 122 -2.53 4.51 4.95
N GLU A 123 -3.68 5.01 4.47
CA GLU A 123 -4.00 6.45 4.52
C GLU A 123 -3.92 7.01 5.94
N ILE A 124 -4.52 6.31 6.90
CA ILE A 124 -4.42 6.68 8.33
C ILE A 124 -2.96 6.62 8.79
N THR A 125 -2.25 5.55 8.44
CA THR A 125 -0.85 5.31 8.84
C THR A 125 0.07 6.46 8.40
N VAL A 126 -0.09 6.96 7.18
CA VAL A 126 0.77 8.03 6.66
C VAL A 126 0.28 9.44 6.99
N SER A 127 -1.00 9.60 7.33
CA SER A 127 -1.59 10.91 7.65
C SER A 127 -1.43 11.30 9.12
N ASN A 128 -1.17 10.33 9.99
CA ASN A 128 -0.97 10.55 11.42
C ASN A 128 0.40 10.07 11.91
N PRO A 129 1.52 10.58 11.35
CA PRO A 129 2.81 10.33 11.95
C PRO A 129 2.88 11.14 13.24
N GLU A 130 2.68 10.53 14.40
CA GLU A 130 3.29 11.15 15.59
C GLU A 130 4.78 11.22 15.29
N SER A 131 5.36 12.39 15.50
CA SER A 131 6.79 12.59 15.28
C SER A 131 7.52 11.55 16.12
N PRO A 132 8.46 10.75 15.57
CA PRO A 132 9.29 9.92 16.43
C PRO A 132 9.91 10.84 17.47
N GLU A 133 9.77 10.51 18.76
CA GLU A 133 10.47 11.21 19.82
C GLU A 133 11.97 11.03 19.58
N ILE A 134 12.57 11.99 18.87
CA ILE A 134 14.02 12.09 18.76
C ILE A 134 14.48 12.58 20.12
N TYR A 135 14.80 11.65 21.01
CA TYR A 135 15.63 11.96 22.17
C TYR A 135 17.00 12.37 21.64
N ILE A 136 17.20 13.68 21.47
CA ILE A 136 18.56 14.22 21.40
C ILE A 136 19.15 14.00 22.79
N ILE A 137 19.97 12.96 22.91
CA ILE A 137 20.87 12.81 24.05
C ILE A 137 21.81 14.01 23.95
N GLY A 138 21.71 14.90 24.94
CA GLY A 138 22.21 16.27 24.85
C GLY A 138 23.72 16.43 24.67
N ASP A 139 24.08 17.68 24.36
CA ASP A 139 25.33 18.31 24.74
C ASP A 139 25.07 19.29 25.90
#